data_AF-A0A315XU65-F1
#
_entry.id   AF-A0A315XU65-F1
#
_cell.length_a   1.000
_cell.length_b   1.000
_cell.length_c   1.000
_cell.angle_alpha   90.00
_cell.angle_beta   90.00
_cell.angle_gamma   90.00
#
_symmetry.space_group_name_H-M   'P 1'
#
loop_
_entity.id
_entity.type
_entity.pdbx_description
1 polymer ?
#
loop_
_entity_poly.entity_id
_entity_poly.type
_entity_poly.pdbx_seq_one_letter_code
_entity_poly.pdbx_strand_id
1 'polypeptide(L)'
;MKTTPAITTVKRDVQLQEWTEQIKAQQESGMTVTAYCAQNGINIKTYYYRLRKVREQCLESEPAIVPVAVPRATSDIRIEKNGLQISLPSDISADTLLALVHELC
;
A
#
# COMPACT_ATOMS: atom_id res chain seq x y z
N MET A 1 -19.10 -25.37 -31.31
CA MET A 1 -17.70 -24.89 -31.25
C MET A 1 -17.47 -24.38 -29.83
N LYS A 2 -16.64 -25.05 -29.03
CA LYS A 2 -16.45 -24.74 -27.60
C LYS A 2 -15.24 -23.82 -27.47
N THR A 3 -15.44 -22.54 -27.19
CA THR A 3 -14.36 -21.57 -27.04
C THR A 3 -13.69 -21.77 -25.67
N THR A 4 -12.44 -22.23 -25.71
CA THR A 4 -11.58 -22.53 -24.54
C THR A 4 -11.35 -21.28 -23.67
N PRO A 5 -11.37 -21.39 -22.33
CA PRO A 5 -11.23 -20.26 -21.39
C PRO A 5 -10.00 -19.37 -21.63
N ALA A 6 -8.89 -19.95 -22.12
CA ALA A 6 -7.66 -19.23 -22.44
C ALA A 6 -7.84 -18.09 -23.47
N ILE A 7 -8.67 -18.29 -24.51
CA ILE A 7 -8.90 -17.28 -25.55
C ILE A 7 -9.63 -16.06 -24.96
N THR A 8 -10.51 -16.29 -23.97
CA THR A 8 -11.25 -15.20 -23.33
C THR A 8 -10.37 -14.32 -22.46
N THR A 9 -9.37 -14.90 -21.79
CA THR A 9 -8.42 -14.16 -20.96
C THR A 9 -7.53 -13.28 -21.82
N VAL A 10 -6.89 -13.84 -22.86
CA VAL A 10 -6.05 -13.09 -23.79
C VAL A 10 -6.83 -11.93 -24.44
N LYS A 11 -8.09 -12.15 -24.79
CA LYS A 11 -8.94 -11.08 -25.33
C LYS A 11 -9.15 -9.92 -24.35
N ARG A 12 -9.33 -10.21 -23.05
CA ARG A 12 -9.49 -9.15 -22.04
C ARG A 12 -8.21 -8.36 -21.87
N ASP A 13 -7.06 -9.03 -21.86
CA ASP A 13 -5.76 -8.38 -21.68
C ASP A 13 -5.45 -7.42 -22.83
N VAL A 14 -5.70 -7.85 -24.08
CA VAL A 14 -5.55 -6.99 -25.26
C VAL A 14 -6.49 -5.78 -25.19
N GLN A 15 -7.76 -5.98 -24.83
CA GLN A 15 -8.71 -4.87 -24.69
C GLN A 15 -8.28 -3.89 -23.61
N LEU A 16 -7.76 -4.40 -22.49
CA LEU A 16 -7.30 -3.56 -21.39
C LEU A 16 -6.08 -2.72 -21.81
N GLN A 17 -5.17 -3.31 -22.57
CA GLN A 17 -4.01 -2.59 -23.13
C GLN A 17 -4.46 -1.47 -24.07
N GLU A 18 -5.37 -1.77 -25.02
CA GLU A 18 -5.94 -0.76 -25.92
C GLU A 18 -6.61 0.39 -25.15
N TRP A 19 -7.37 0.07 -24.10
CA TRP A 19 -8.03 1.09 -23.29
C TRP A 19 -7.03 1.94 -22.51
N THR A 20 -5.95 1.34 -22.03
CA THR A 20 -4.87 2.05 -21.32
C THR A 20 -4.18 3.04 -22.26
N GLU A 21 -3.84 2.61 -23.47
CA GLU A 21 -3.26 3.48 -24.51
C GLU A 21 -4.20 4.63 -24.89
N GLN A 22 -5.49 4.35 -25.04
CA GLN A 22 -6.49 5.37 -25.33
C GLN A 22 -6.61 6.41 -24.20
N ILE A 23 -6.61 5.98 -22.94
CA ILE A 23 -6.68 6.89 -21.78
C ILE A 23 -5.40 7.74 -21.72
N LYS A 24 -4.24 7.15 -21.96
CA LYS A 24 -2.96 7.87 -22.02
C LYS A 24 -2.98 8.93 -23.13
N ALA A 25 -3.43 8.58 -24.34
CA ALA A 25 -3.59 9.53 -25.43
C ALA A 25 -4.56 10.67 -25.10
N GLN A 26 -5.67 10.39 -24.39
CA GLN A 26 -6.56 11.43 -23.90
C GLN A 26 -5.87 12.39 -22.92
N GLN A 27 -5.08 11.87 -21.98
CA GLN A 27 -4.36 12.68 -21.01
C GLN A 27 -3.28 13.54 -21.67
N GLU A 28 -2.51 12.95 -22.59
CA GLU A 28 -1.46 13.65 -23.35
C GLU A 28 -2.02 14.71 -24.31
N SER A 29 -3.26 14.53 -24.79
CA SER A 29 -3.92 15.52 -25.65
C SER A 29 -4.21 16.85 -24.94
N GLY A 30 -4.27 16.86 -23.60
CA GLY A 30 -4.71 18.02 -22.81
C GLY A 30 -6.17 18.43 -23.01
N MET A 31 -6.93 17.68 -23.83
CA MET A 31 -8.34 17.95 -24.10
C MET A 31 -9.23 17.45 -22.97
N THR A 32 -10.41 18.06 -22.82
CA THR A 32 -11.45 17.50 -21.97
C THR A 32 -11.91 16.14 -22.53
N VAL A 33 -12.36 15.24 -21.64
CA VAL A 33 -12.83 13.91 -22.03
C VAL A 33 -13.95 13.99 -23.08
N THR A 34 -14.86 14.95 -22.95
CA THR A 34 -15.96 15.18 -23.90
C THR A 34 -15.44 15.52 -25.30
N ALA A 35 -14.49 16.46 -25.40
CA ALA A 35 -13.92 16.88 -26.67
C ALA A 35 -13.09 15.75 -27.32
N TYR A 36 -12.27 15.04 -26.53
CA TYR A 36 -11.51 13.89 -27.00
C TYR A 36 -12.43 12.78 -27.52
N CYS A 37 -13.50 12.46 -26.78
CA CYS A 37 -14.48 11.46 -27.17
C CYS A 37 -15.19 11.83 -28.47
N ALA A 38 -15.59 13.10 -28.63
CA ALA A 38 -16.22 13.57 -29.85
C ALA A 38 -15.28 13.47 -31.07
N GLN A 39 -14.00 13.86 -30.91
CA GLN A 39 -13.01 13.81 -31.99
C GLN A 39 -12.68 12.38 -32.43
N ASN A 40 -12.64 11.43 -31.48
CA ASN A 40 -12.25 10.04 -31.74
C ASN A 40 -13.46 9.11 -31.98
N GLY A 41 -14.68 9.65 -32.06
CA GLY A 41 -15.89 8.86 -32.29
C GLY A 41 -16.23 7.91 -31.13
N ILE A 42 -15.84 8.25 -29.90
CA ILE A 42 -15.99 7.41 -28.71
C ILE A 42 -17.23 7.86 -27.94
N ASN A 43 -18.10 6.91 -27.57
CA ASN A 43 -19.19 7.21 -26.66
C ASN A 43 -18.63 7.52 -25.26
N ILE A 44 -19.05 8.64 -24.68
CA ILE A 44 -18.56 9.09 -23.37
C ILE A 44 -18.80 8.07 -22.25
N LYS A 45 -19.91 7.33 -22.27
CA LYS A 45 -20.20 6.28 -21.29
C LYS A 45 -19.23 5.11 -21.44
N THR A 46 -18.93 4.75 -22.69
CA THR A 46 -17.93 3.72 -23.00
C THR A 46 -16.55 4.16 -22.51
N TYR A 47 -16.17 5.43 -22.69
CA TYR A 47 -14.92 5.97 -22.18
C TYR A 47 -14.81 5.78 -20.65
N TYR A 48 -15.80 6.24 -19.89
CA TYR A 48 -15.78 6.10 -18.43
C TYR A 48 -15.84 4.64 -17.97
N TYR A 49 -16.53 3.77 -18.70
CA TYR A 49 -16.50 2.34 -18.44
C TYR A 49 -15.09 1.76 -18.60
N ARG A 50 -14.39 2.09 -19.70
CA ARG A 50 -13.00 1.68 -19.97
C ARG A 50 -12.05 2.22 -18.90
N LEU A 51 -12.18 3.49 -18.55
CA LEU A 51 -11.38 4.14 -17.50
C LEU A 51 -11.55 3.46 -16.14
N ARG A 52 -12.79 3.12 -15.76
CA ARG A 52 -13.04 2.36 -14.53
C ARG A 52 -12.34 1.00 -14.56
N LYS A 53 -12.44 0.27 -15.68
CA LYS A 53 -11.84 -1.05 -15.82
C LYS A 53 -10.31 -1.03 -15.73
N VAL A 54 -9.67 -0.03 -16.34
CA VAL A 54 -8.22 0.17 -16.21
C VAL A 54 -7.82 0.46 -14.76
N ARG A 55 -8.57 1.32 -14.06
CA ARG A 55 -8.30 1.61 -12.63
C ARG A 55 -8.46 0.39 -11.73
N GLU A 56 -9.50 -0.41 -11.94
CA GLU A 56 -9.73 -1.66 -11.20
C GLU A 56 -8.54 -2.60 -11.34
N GLN A 57 -8.01 -2.78 -12.57
CA GLN A 57 -6.87 -3.68 -12.78
C GLN A 57 -5.58 -3.14 -12.15
N CYS A 58 -5.33 -1.82 -12.16
CA CYS A 58 -4.20 -1.26 -11.43
C CYS A 58 -4.31 -1.54 -9.93
N LEU A 59 -5.50 -1.38 -9.33
CA LEU A 59 -5.72 -1.66 -7.91
C LEU A 59 -5.59 -3.15 -7.57
N GLU A 60 -6.04 -4.05 -8.43
CA GLU A 60 -5.86 -5.50 -8.25
C GLU A 60 -4.38 -5.93 -8.35
N SER A 61 -3.55 -5.15 -9.05
CA SER A 61 -2.12 -5.43 -9.23
C SER A 61 -1.24 -4.84 -8.13
N GLU A 62 -1.75 -3.90 -7.34
CA GLU A 62 -1.02 -3.26 -6.24
C GLU A 62 -0.98 -4.17 -5.00
N PRO A 63 0.18 -4.34 -4.34
CA PRO A 63 0.25 -5.09 -3.10
C PRO A 63 -0.55 -4.37 -2.00
N ALA A 64 -1.40 -5.13 -1.30
CA ALA A 64 -2.17 -4.60 -0.19
C ALA A 64 -1.26 -4.02 0.90
N ILE A 65 -1.50 -2.77 1.30
CA ILE A 65 -0.82 -2.15 2.44
C ILE A 65 -1.30 -2.87 3.71
N VAL A 66 -0.45 -3.73 4.28
CA VAL A 66 -0.72 -4.43 5.53
C VAL A 66 -0.08 -3.69 6.71
N PRO A 67 -0.77 -3.58 7.87
CA PRO A 67 -0.17 -3.03 9.07
C PRO A 67 1.03 -3.89 9.49
N VAL A 68 2.22 -3.30 9.51
CA VAL A 68 3.40 -3.95 10.08
C VAL A 68 3.35 -3.73 11.59
N ALA A 69 3.21 -4.82 12.35
CA ALA A 69 3.34 -4.76 13.80
C ALA A 69 4.78 -4.37 14.15
N VAL A 70 4.97 -3.14 14.65
CA VAL A 70 6.25 -2.71 15.19
C VAL A 70 6.46 -3.43 16.52
N PRO A 71 7.53 -4.24 16.70
CA PRO A 71 7.82 -4.83 17.99
C PRO A 71 7.99 -3.69 19.01
N ARG A 72 7.17 -3.69 20.05
CA ARG A 72 7.31 -2.74 21.15
C ARG A 72 8.60 -3.12 21.86
N ALA A 73 9.68 -2.35 21.65
CA ALA A 73 10.91 -2.55 22.39
C ALA A 73 10.62 -2.28 23.86
N THR A 74 10.56 -3.34 24.68
CA THR A 74 10.65 -3.22 26.13
C THR A 74 12.10 -2.90 26.42
N SER A 75 12.44 -1.61 26.48
CA SER A 75 13.76 -1.20 26.94
C SER A 75 13.86 -1.54 28.42
N ASP A 76 14.82 -2.38 28.80
CA ASP A 76 15.18 -2.60 30.19
C ASP A 76 16.44 -1.78 30.50
N ILE A 77 16.46 -1.10 31.64
CA ILE A 77 17.64 -0.45 32.19
C ILE A 77 18.52 -1.54 32.81
N ARG A 78 19.79 -1.63 32.42
CA ARG A 78 20.75 -2.59 32.99
C ARG A 78 21.81 -1.87 33.83
N ILE A 79 21.95 -2.27 35.09
CA ILE A 79 22.94 -1.75 36.04
C ILE A 79 23.93 -2.86 36.39
N GLU A 80 25.24 -2.58 36.34
CA GLU A 80 26.31 -3.53 36.67
C GLU A 80 27.27 -2.92 37.71
N LYS A 81 27.52 -3.62 38.83
CA LYS A 81 28.48 -3.21 39.88
C LYS A 81 29.04 -4.42 40.62
N ASN A 82 30.37 -4.59 40.66
CA ASN A 82 31.06 -5.66 41.40
C ASN A 82 30.52 -7.09 41.12
N GLY A 83 30.14 -7.37 39.86
CA GLY A 83 29.54 -8.66 39.46
C GLY A 83 28.04 -8.79 39.74
N LEU A 84 27.40 -7.79 40.36
CA LEU A 84 25.95 -7.70 40.47
C LEU A 84 25.39 -7.11 39.17
N GLN A 85 24.48 -7.83 38.52
CA GLN A 85 23.75 -7.37 37.35
C GLN A 85 22.26 -7.23 37.68
N ILE A 86 21.71 -6.03 37.55
CA ILE A 86 20.30 -5.73 37.80
C ILE A 86 19.67 -5.28 36.48
N SER A 87 18.54 -5.90 36.12
CA SER A 87 17.68 -5.45 35.01
C SER A 87 16.41 -4.83 35.59
N LEU A 88 16.11 -3.60 35.19
CA LEU A 88 14.94 -2.83 35.64
C LEU A 88 14.06 -2.46 34.44
N PRO A 89 12.73 -2.39 34.59
CA PRO A 89 11.85 -1.83 33.56
C PRO A 89 12.21 -0.37 33.24
N SER A 90 12.14 0.05 31.98
CA SER A 90 12.40 1.47 31.61
C SER A 90 11.31 2.45 32.08
N ASP A 91 10.15 1.96 32.52
CA ASP A 91 9.06 2.76 33.07
C ASP A 91 9.08 2.86 34.60
N ILE A 92 10.16 2.39 35.25
CA ILE A 92 10.33 2.51 36.69
C ILE A 92 10.36 3.99 37.13
N SER A 93 9.61 4.32 38.19
CA SER A 93 9.64 5.67 38.74
C SER A 93 11.00 5.99 39.36
N ALA A 94 11.41 7.26 39.27
CA ALA A 94 12.66 7.74 39.86
C ALA A 94 12.71 7.48 41.38
N ASP A 95 11.58 7.62 42.08
CA ASP A 95 11.49 7.34 43.53
C ASP A 95 11.80 5.88 43.86
N THR A 96 11.26 4.94 43.09
CA THR A 96 11.52 3.50 43.28
C THR A 96 12.98 3.17 42.98
N LEU A 97 13.54 3.75 41.92
CA LEU A 97 14.93 3.54 41.56
C LEU A 97 15.88 4.08 42.64
N LEU A 98 15.60 5.26 43.19
CA LEU A 98 16.36 5.84 44.29
C LEU A 98 16.31 4.98 45.55
N ALA A 99 15.12 4.48 45.92
CA ALA A 99 14.97 3.58 47.07
C ALA A 99 15.83 2.32 46.91
N LEU A 100 15.84 1.70 45.72
CA LEU A 100 16.67 0.53 45.44
C LEU A 100 18.17 0.82 45.53
N VAL A 101 18.63 1.97 45.01
CA VAL A 101 20.04 2.37 45.13
C VAL A 101 20.44 2.59 46.58
N HIS A 102 19.54 3.12 47.41
CA HIS A 102 19.80 3.41 48.81
C HIS A 102 19.85 2.15 49.69
N GLU A 103 19.19 1.06 49.29
CA GLU A 103 19.27 -0.26 49.96
C GLU A 103 20.52 -1.06 49.54
N LEU A 104 21.13 -0.72 48.39
CA LEU A 104 22.30 -1.41 47.83
C LEU A 104 23.65 -0.75 48.17
N CYS A 105 23.64 0.41 48.83
CA CYS A 105 24.79 1.17 49.29
C CYS A 105 24.80 1.25 50.82
#